data_AF-A0A1A9C2L9-F1
#
_entry.id   AF-A0A1A9C2L9-F1
#
_cell.length_a   1.000
_cell.length_b   1.000
_cell.length_c   1.000
_cell.angle_alpha   90.00
_cell.angle_beta   90.00
_cell.angle_gamma   90.00
#
_symmetry.space_group_name_H-M   'P 1'
#
loop_
_entity.id
_entity.type
_entity.pdbx_description
1 polymer ?
#
loop_
_entity_poly.entity_id
_entity_poly.type
_entity_poly.pdbx_seq_one_letter_code
_entity_poly.pdbx_strand_id
1 'polypeptide(L)'
;MRADDRRQETSGGIPDGLLVGILAFLLGMTLLVWTATGLAGLLAHGSWPTGVTFTRTPLAMRHLFGAAHDLPGAWPETPAEELSGYGLFWGLFIGQLMVLIVLTVFVMGTLARWRAVRARRREEKRLAAQTPEPQPPVTHEVPTPRPAEPVTHRPVQEPPRPAPLEPANTWEPTRSPVVYGTKDTRHATAAQAVRDADGPALVITSNPAVWQDTKDARAKLGPVHLYDPTHLCDTPSRLHWSPTAGCEDKQTAAARAAALLAPVRPTAKMDQAVADVAETLLRSALHAAAIDGRTIRHVHRWSQGTQLQDAVRILRTSPKAAPGAAGELEAALTAHPERRDMAQQLTTRALSALFTVNIRESCTPNRTDALALDSFVNEGGTLYVVGESIEDPRTNPGAMPLLTALAASVVERGRRMAERSSSGRLDPPLTLVLDDVAAVAPLPQLPELLATGTDRGLPTLALLRSREQARARWPHDELPV
;
A
#
# COMPACT_ATOMS: atom_id res chain seq x y z
N MET A 1 -16.06 -58.72 27.49
CA MET A 1 -15.37 -57.41 27.41
C MET A 1 -16.11 -56.63 26.32
N ARG A 2 -17.04 -55.75 26.72
CA ARG A 2 -17.98 -55.04 25.83
C ARG A 2 -17.28 -53.82 25.22
N ALA A 3 -17.34 -53.68 23.90
CA ALA A 3 -17.04 -52.45 23.19
C ALA A 3 -18.36 -51.68 23.04
N ASP A 4 -18.47 -50.56 23.75
CA ASP A 4 -19.56 -49.60 23.59
C ASP A 4 -19.17 -48.62 22.48
N ASP A 5 -19.97 -48.65 21.41
CA ASP A 5 -20.06 -47.63 20.39
C ASP A 5 -20.43 -46.28 21.04
N ARG A 6 -19.54 -45.29 20.96
CA ARG A 6 -19.92 -43.87 21.09
C ARG A 6 -19.61 -43.16 19.80
N ARG A 7 -20.61 -43.20 18.89
CA ARG A 7 -20.78 -42.19 17.85
C ARG A 7 -21.07 -40.85 18.55
N GLN A 8 -20.12 -39.93 18.51
CA GLN A 8 -20.40 -38.52 18.79
C GLN A 8 -21.09 -37.91 17.56
N GLU A 9 -22.41 -37.77 17.67
CA GLU A 9 -23.15 -36.82 16.85
C GLU A 9 -22.68 -35.40 17.21
N THR A 10 -21.92 -34.76 16.33
CA THR A 10 -21.71 -33.32 16.38
C THR A 10 -22.98 -32.63 15.92
N SER A 11 -23.87 -32.36 16.87
CA SER A 11 -25.00 -31.45 16.71
C SER A 11 -24.47 -30.05 16.38
N GLY A 12 -24.86 -29.52 15.21
CA GLY A 12 -24.54 -28.17 14.79
C GLY A 12 -25.29 -27.14 15.63
N GLY A 13 -24.67 -26.67 16.71
CA GLY A 13 -25.16 -25.54 17.50
C GLY A 13 -24.93 -24.21 16.77
N ILE A 14 -25.94 -23.34 16.76
CA ILE A 14 -25.79 -21.94 16.36
C ILE A 14 -24.71 -21.33 17.27
N PRO A 15 -23.66 -20.66 16.72
CA PRO A 15 -22.59 -20.11 17.54
C PRO A 15 -23.15 -19.12 18.57
N ASP A 16 -22.78 -19.29 19.84
CA ASP A 16 -23.27 -18.47 20.96
C ASP A 16 -23.07 -16.96 20.72
N GLY A 17 -22.03 -16.58 19.98
CA GLY A 17 -21.79 -15.19 19.57
C GLY A 17 -22.85 -14.63 18.62
N LEU A 18 -23.44 -15.46 17.76
CA LEU A 18 -24.54 -15.05 16.89
C LEU A 18 -25.82 -14.84 17.69
N LEU A 19 -26.11 -15.71 18.66
CA LEU A 19 -27.27 -15.57 19.55
C LEU A 19 -27.17 -14.31 20.41
N VAL A 20 -26.00 -14.05 21.00
CA VAL A 20 -25.75 -12.83 21.80
C VAL A 20 -25.82 -11.57 20.92
N GLY A 21 -25.28 -11.63 19.70
CA GLY A 21 -25.35 -10.52 18.75
C GLY A 21 -26.78 -10.19 18.32
N ILE A 22 -27.59 -11.19 18.01
CA ILE A 22 -29.00 -11.02 17.66
C ILE A 22 -29.78 -10.45 18.85
N LEU A 23 -29.55 -10.95 20.07
CA LEU A 23 -30.22 -10.45 21.27
C LEU A 23 -29.88 -8.99 21.55
N ALA A 24 -28.61 -8.61 21.44
CA ALA A 24 -28.15 -7.23 21.63
C ALA A 24 -28.73 -6.29 20.56
N PHE A 25 -28.79 -6.74 19.31
CA PHE A 25 -29.40 -5.99 18.21
C PHE A 25 -30.88 -5.75 18.45
N LEU A 26 -31.64 -6.79 18.83
CA LEU A 26 -33.07 -6.68 19.12
C LEU A 26 -33.31 -5.72 20.28
N LEU A 27 -32.55 -5.83 21.37
CA LEU A 27 -32.69 -4.96 22.54
C LEU A 27 -32.34 -3.50 22.22
N GLY A 28 -31.28 -3.26 21.44
CA GLY A 28 -30.89 -1.93 20.98
C GLY A 28 -31.91 -1.29 20.04
N MET A 29 -32.47 -2.07 19.11
CA MET A 29 -33.55 -1.63 18.23
C MET A 29 -34.82 -1.26 19.03
N THR A 30 -35.16 -2.09 20.02
CA THR A 30 -36.31 -1.85 20.92
C THR A 30 -36.13 -0.55 21.70
N LEU A 31 -34.92 -0.28 22.20
CA LEU A 31 -34.61 0.95 22.91
C LEU A 31 -34.73 2.17 21.99
N LEU A 32 -34.19 2.12 20.78
CA LEU A 32 -34.24 3.21 19.79
C LEU A 32 -35.67 3.57 19.40
N VAL A 33 -36.54 2.58 19.15
CA VAL A 33 -37.95 2.83 18.80
C VAL A 33 -38.71 3.45 19.97
N TRP A 34 -38.47 2.99 21.20
CA TRP A 34 -39.09 3.54 22.39
C TRP A 34 -38.65 4.99 22.64
N THR A 35 -37.34 5.27 22.58
CA THR A 35 -36.81 6.63 22.76
C THR A 35 -37.23 7.57 21.64
N ALA A 36 -37.26 7.11 20.39
CA ALA A 36 -37.74 7.91 19.27
C ALA A 36 -39.22 8.27 19.43
N THR A 37 -40.07 7.32 19.84
CA THR A 37 -41.51 7.58 20.06
C THR A 37 -41.73 8.59 21.19
N GLY A 38 -41.05 8.41 22.32
CA GLY A 38 -41.21 9.29 23.48
C GLY A 38 -40.64 10.69 23.27
N LEU A 39 -39.46 10.82 22.64
CA LEU A 39 -38.91 12.13 22.28
C LEU A 39 -39.77 12.84 21.23
N ALA A 40 -40.37 12.11 20.30
CA ALA A 40 -41.23 12.72 19.29
C ALA A 40 -42.52 13.29 19.92
N GLY A 41 -43.14 12.55 20.85
CA GLY A 41 -44.27 13.06 21.63
C GLY A 41 -43.88 14.27 22.51
N LEU A 42 -42.73 14.20 23.18
CA LEU A 42 -42.21 15.30 24.00
C LEU A 42 -41.96 16.58 23.18
N LEU A 43 -41.40 16.44 21.98
CA LEU A 43 -41.11 17.58 21.09
C LEU A 43 -42.35 18.13 20.39
N ALA A 44 -43.36 17.29 20.14
CA ALA A 44 -44.61 17.71 19.49
C ALA A 44 -45.59 18.36 20.47
N HIS A 45 -45.71 17.81 21.69
CA HIS A 45 -46.80 18.10 22.62
C HIS A 45 -46.33 18.55 24.01
N GLY A 46 -45.01 18.63 24.24
CA GLY A 46 -44.42 19.14 25.48
C GLY A 46 -44.46 18.18 26.67
N SER A 47 -45.00 16.97 26.50
CA SER A 47 -45.09 15.94 27.52
C SER A 47 -44.72 14.56 26.96
N TRP A 48 -44.26 13.66 27.83
CA TRP A 48 -44.01 12.28 27.42
C TRP A 48 -45.36 11.54 27.29
N PRO A 49 -45.64 10.87 26.16
CA PRO A 49 -46.94 10.25 25.92
C PRO A 49 -47.28 9.16 26.93
N THR A 50 -48.52 9.18 27.41
CA THR A 50 -49.03 8.18 28.34
C THR A 50 -49.31 6.87 27.59
N GLY A 51 -48.71 5.75 28.03
CA GLY A 51 -48.87 4.44 27.37
C GLY A 51 -47.70 3.95 26.51
N VAL A 52 -46.72 4.82 26.20
CA VAL A 52 -45.46 4.44 25.52
C VAL A 52 -44.52 3.74 26.51
N THR A 53 -44.68 2.43 26.63
CA THR A 53 -43.93 1.57 27.56
C THR A 53 -42.89 0.73 26.84
N PHE A 54 -41.70 0.60 27.44
CA PHE A 54 -40.59 -0.17 26.88
C PHE A 54 -40.99 -1.62 26.55
N THR A 55 -41.81 -2.24 27.40
CA THR A 55 -42.28 -3.63 27.26
C THR A 55 -43.20 -3.87 26.06
N ARG A 56 -43.90 -2.84 25.56
CA ARG A 56 -44.81 -2.95 24.40
C ARG A 56 -44.14 -2.59 23.07
N THR A 57 -42.93 -2.02 23.11
CA THR A 57 -42.18 -1.58 21.93
C THR A 57 -41.91 -2.68 20.89
N PRO A 58 -41.64 -3.95 21.24
CA PRO A 58 -41.47 -5.01 20.23
C PRO A 58 -42.73 -5.23 19.36
N LEU A 59 -43.92 -5.06 19.94
CA LEU A 59 -45.19 -5.20 19.23
C LEU A 59 -45.47 -3.98 18.35
N ALA A 60 -45.17 -2.77 18.86
CA ALA A 60 -45.20 -1.53 18.08
C ALA A 60 -44.23 -1.57 16.89
N MET A 61 -43.01 -2.08 17.09
CA MET A 61 -42.01 -2.25 16.05
C MET A 61 -42.50 -3.20 14.95
N ARG A 62 -43.11 -4.34 15.33
CA ARG A 62 -43.72 -5.27 14.38
C ARG A 62 -44.83 -4.59 13.55
N HIS A 63 -45.63 -3.72 14.16
CA HIS A 63 -46.69 -2.98 13.46
C HIS A 63 -46.11 -1.95 12.47
N LEU A 64 -45.09 -1.19 12.88
CA LEU A 64 -44.43 -0.18 12.05
C LEU A 64 -43.70 -0.78 10.84
N PHE A 65 -43.27 -2.05 10.90
CA PHE A 65 -42.74 -2.76 9.73
C PHE A 65 -43.80 -3.02 8.65
N GLY A 66 -45.08 -3.19 9.04
CA GLY A 66 -46.19 -3.38 8.10
C GLY A 66 -46.85 -2.08 7.66
N ALA A 67 -46.91 -1.09 8.55
CA ALA A 67 -47.55 0.21 8.32
C ALA A 67 -46.68 1.35 8.87
N ALA A 68 -45.63 1.72 8.13
CA ALA A 68 -44.59 2.67 8.56
C ALA A 68 -45.10 4.09 8.88
N HIS A 69 -46.30 4.43 8.45
CA HIS A 69 -46.91 5.75 8.67
C HIS A 69 -47.95 5.75 9.79
N ASP A 70 -48.32 4.58 10.32
CA ASP A 70 -49.38 4.41 11.32
C ASP A 70 -48.81 4.30 12.73
N LEU A 71 -48.43 5.45 13.29
CA LEU A 71 -47.92 5.58 14.65
C LEU A 71 -49.00 5.34 15.72
N PRO A 72 -50.26 5.80 15.55
CA PRO A 72 -51.35 5.46 16.47
C PRO A 72 -51.70 3.97 16.49
N GLY A 73 -51.67 3.28 15.34
CA GLY A 73 -51.84 1.83 15.28
C GLY A 73 -50.72 1.05 15.97
N ALA A 74 -49.51 1.61 16.01
CA ALA A 74 -48.38 1.02 16.74
C ALA A 74 -48.50 1.15 18.27
N TRP A 75 -49.25 2.16 18.76
CA TRP A 75 -49.45 2.45 20.18
C TRP A 75 -50.94 2.62 20.52
N PRO A 76 -51.74 1.54 20.48
CA PRO A 76 -53.21 1.62 20.53
C PRO A 76 -53.77 2.11 21.88
N GLU A 77 -52.97 2.09 22.95
CA GLU A 77 -53.38 2.55 24.27
C GLU A 77 -52.85 3.94 24.64
N THR A 78 -52.19 4.60 23.70
CA THR A 78 -51.80 6.01 23.82
C THR A 78 -52.80 6.86 23.04
N PRO A 79 -53.38 7.91 23.63
CA PRO A 79 -54.26 8.82 22.89
C PRO A 79 -53.56 9.34 21.63
N ALA A 80 -54.22 9.27 20.47
CA ALA A 80 -53.62 9.67 19.20
C ALA A 80 -53.18 11.15 19.18
N GLU A 81 -53.82 11.98 20.02
CA GLU A 81 -53.50 13.39 20.22
C GLU A 81 -52.15 13.62 20.93
N GLU A 82 -51.63 12.62 21.66
CA GLU A 82 -50.33 12.68 22.34
C GLU A 82 -49.17 12.16 21.46
N LEU A 83 -49.47 11.64 20.27
CA LEU A 83 -48.47 11.08 19.35
C LEU A 83 -48.07 12.13 18.30
N SER A 84 -46.79 12.16 17.95
CA SER A 84 -46.27 13.03 16.89
C SER A 84 -46.66 12.52 15.50
N GLY A 85 -46.59 13.39 14.49
CA GLY A 85 -46.61 12.96 13.10
C GLY A 85 -45.43 12.01 12.76
N TYR A 86 -45.67 11.05 11.86
CA TYR A 86 -44.71 10.01 11.48
C TYR A 86 -43.33 10.56 11.07
N GLY A 87 -43.28 11.74 10.43
CA GLY A 87 -42.02 12.36 9.99
C GLY A 87 -41.08 12.74 11.12
N LEU A 88 -41.61 13.22 12.26
CA LEU A 88 -40.79 13.59 13.42
C LEU A 88 -40.24 12.35 14.11
N PHE A 89 -41.06 11.30 14.24
CA PHE A 89 -40.64 9.99 14.75
C PHE A 89 -39.49 9.41 13.93
N TRP A 90 -39.62 9.33 12.59
CA TRP A 90 -38.58 8.79 11.73
C TRP A 90 -37.31 9.65 11.71
N GLY A 91 -37.45 10.98 11.77
CA GLY A 91 -36.30 11.88 11.88
C GLY A 91 -35.48 11.64 13.16
N LEU A 92 -36.15 11.49 14.30
CA LEU A 92 -35.50 11.20 15.58
C LEU A 92 -34.91 9.79 15.64
N PHE A 93 -35.60 8.80 15.08
CA PHE A 93 -35.09 7.43 14.99
C PHE A 93 -33.80 7.36 14.16
N ILE A 94 -33.80 7.94 12.96
CA ILE A 94 -32.61 7.98 12.07
C ILE A 94 -31.48 8.79 12.72
N GLY A 95 -31.82 9.92 13.37
CA GLY A 95 -30.85 10.74 14.10
C GLY A 95 -30.17 9.97 15.23
N GLN A 96 -30.95 9.27 16.08
CA GLN A 96 -30.43 8.44 17.17
C GLN A 96 -29.56 7.28 16.65
N LEU A 97 -29.98 6.63 15.55
CA LEU A 97 -29.20 5.57 14.91
C LEU A 97 -27.85 6.10 14.38
N MET A 98 -27.84 7.26 13.74
CA MET A 98 -26.61 7.87 13.22
C MET A 98 -25.65 8.23 14.36
N VAL A 99 -26.15 8.81 15.45
CA VAL A 99 -25.35 9.12 16.66
C VAL A 99 -24.76 7.84 17.26
N LEU A 100 -25.56 6.77 17.39
CA LEU A 100 -25.09 5.48 17.90
C LEU A 100 -23.96 4.90 17.04
N ILE A 101 -24.10 4.94 15.71
CA ILE A 101 -23.08 4.46 14.76
C ILE A 101 -21.78 5.27 14.92
N VAL A 102 -21.88 6.60 14.93
CA VAL A 102 -20.71 7.49 15.09
C VAL A 102 -20.02 7.24 16.42
N LEU A 103 -20.78 7.12 17.52
CA LEU A 103 -20.23 6.86 18.85
C LEU A 103 -19.57 5.47 18.92
N THR A 104 -20.14 4.46 18.28
CA THR A 104 -19.55 3.11 18.22
C THR A 104 -18.22 3.13 17.47
N VAL A 105 -18.15 3.79 16.31
CA VAL A 105 -16.91 3.94 15.53
C VAL A 105 -15.87 4.74 16.32
N PHE A 106 -16.28 5.81 17.01
CA PHE A 106 -15.39 6.63 17.83
C PHE A 106 -14.83 5.88 19.04
N VAL A 107 -15.67 5.14 19.78
CA VAL A 107 -15.26 4.31 20.92
C VAL A 107 -14.34 3.18 20.46
N MET A 108 -14.63 2.52 19.33
CA MET A 108 -13.76 1.50 18.76
C MET A 108 -12.39 2.08 18.37
N GLY A 109 -12.38 3.24 17.71
CA GLY A 109 -11.17 3.95 17.30
C GLY A 109 -10.34 4.51 18.46
N THR A 110 -10.96 4.88 19.58
CA THR A 110 -10.28 5.36 20.80
C THR A 110 -9.76 4.19 21.64
N LEU A 111 -10.52 3.10 21.78
CA LEU A 111 -10.07 1.88 22.47
C LEU A 111 -8.91 1.20 21.74
N ALA A 112 -8.94 1.16 20.40
CA ALA A 112 -7.83 0.64 19.59
C ALA A 112 -6.55 1.46 19.82
N ARG A 113 -6.65 2.80 19.80
CA ARG A 113 -5.53 3.71 20.11
C ARG A 113 -5.03 3.55 21.55
N TRP A 114 -5.93 3.46 22.52
CA TRP A 114 -5.57 3.32 23.94
C TRP A 114 -4.89 1.98 24.25
N ARG A 115 -5.38 0.88 23.67
CA ARG A 115 -4.75 -0.45 23.77
C ARG A 115 -3.36 -0.46 23.14
N ALA A 116 -3.18 0.20 21.99
CA ALA A 116 -1.87 0.32 21.35
C ALA A 116 -0.86 1.10 22.21
N VAL A 117 -1.28 2.19 22.87
CA VAL A 117 -0.42 2.97 23.79
C VAL A 117 -0.07 2.18 25.05
N ARG A 118 -1.02 1.43 25.62
CA ARG A 118 -0.77 0.59 26.81
C ARG A 118 0.17 -0.58 26.52
N ALA A 119 0.09 -1.17 25.33
CA ALA A 119 1.02 -2.22 24.89
C ALA A 119 2.46 -1.68 24.83
N ARG A 120 2.66 -0.51 24.20
CA ARG A 120 3.97 0.15 24.11
C ARG A 120 4.59 0.47 25.48
N ARG A 121 3.80 1.01 26.43
CA ARG A 121 4.30 1.29 27.80
C ARG A 121 4.68 0.04 28.60
N ARG A 122 4.05 -1.11 28.35
CA ARG A 122 4.41 -2.38 29.00
C ARG A 122 5.71 -2.93 28.45
N GLU A 123 5.96 -2.72 27.16
CA GLU A 123 7.18 -3.13 26.47
C GLU A 123 8.36 -2.25 26.87
N GLU A 124 8.17 -0.93 26.94
CA GLU A 124 9.16 0.03 27.47
C GLU A 124 9.54 -0.27 28.93
N LYS A 125 8.57 -0.60 29.79
CA LYS A 125 8.86 -1.02 31.18
C LYS A 125 9.61 -2.35 31.27
N ARG A 126 9.38 -3.28 30.34
CA ARG A 126 10.13 -4.55 30.28
C ARG A 126 11.56 -4.33 29.82
N LEU A 127 11.77 -3.46 28.82
CA LEU A 127 13.09 -3.11 28.30
C LEU A 127 13.92 -2.32 29.32
N ALA A 128 13.29 -1.38 30.05
CA ALA A 128 13.94 -0.63 31.12
C ALA A 128 14.36 -1.50 32.31
N ALA A 129 13.62 -2.58 32.59
CA ALA A 129 13.96 -3.54 33.64
C ALA A 129 15.08 -4.53 33.25
N GLN A 130 15.52 -4.53 31.98
CA GLN A 130 16.51 -5.46 31.43
C GLN A 130 17.86 -4.80 31.09
N THR A 131 18.05 -3.52 31.40
CA THR A 131 19.31 -2.80 31.13
C THR A 131 20.26 -2.88 32.34
N PRO A 132 21.47 -3.46 32.22
CA PRO A 132 22.49 -3.44 33.28
C PRO A 132 23.13 -2.04 33.43
N GLU A 133 23.53 -1.71 34.66
CA GLU A 133 24.12 -0.42 35.05
C GLU A 133 25.49 -0.15 34.37
N PRO A 134 25.80 1.07 33.89
CA PRO A 134 27.01 1.33 33.11
C PRO A 134 28.28 1.46 33.96
N GLN A 135 29.36 0.76 33.57
CA GLN A 135 30.72 0.95 34.09
C GLN A 135 31.42 2.18 33.46
N PRO A 136 32.32 2.87 34.20
CA PRO A 136 32.95 4.11 33.75
C PRO A 136 34.08 3.90 32.72
N PRO A 137 34.37 4.89 31.86
CA PRO A 137 35.21 4.73 30.67
C PRO A 137 36.71 4.91 30.95
N VAL A 138 37.53 4.13 30.23
CA VAL A 138 39.00 4.23 30.18
C VAL A 138 39.41 5.22 29.09
N THR A 139 40.32 6.13 29.41
CA THR A 139 40.84 7.21 28.55
C THR A 139 42.08 6.76 27.79
N HIS A 140 42.16 7.01 26.48
CA HIS A 140 43.40 6.91 25.70
C HIS A 140 43.85 8.31 25.24
N GLU A 141 45.08 8.68 25.59
CA GLU A 141 45.72 9.97 25.23
C GLU A 141 46.31 9.95 23.81
N VAL A 142 46.21 11.09 23.13
CA VAL A 142 46.71 11.38 21.77
C VAL A 142 48.01 12.21 21.87
N PRO A 143 49.11 11.87 21.17
CA PRO A 143 50.31 12.73 21.14
C PRO A 143 50.22 13.90 20.15
N THR A 144 50.77 15.04 20.57
CA THR A 144 50.81 16.37 19.92
C THR A 144 51.93 16.51 18.85
N PRO A 145 51.76 17.37 17.81
CA PRO A 145 52.78 17.62 16.79
C PRO A 145 53.75 18.79 17.13
N ARG A 146 55.00 18.68 16.67
CA ARG A 146 56.11 19.65 16.87
C ARG A 146 56.37 20.50 15.60
N PRO A 147 56.82 21.78 15.69
CA PRO A 147 56.93 22.69 14.55
C PRO A 147 58.19 22.53 13.68
N ALA A 148 58.09 22.92 12.40
CA ALA A 148 59.14 23.04 11.37
C ALA A 148 60.06 24.27 11.62
N GLU A 149 61.33 24.35 11.20
CA GLU A 149 61.97 24.49 9.86
C GLU A 149 63.54 24.54 10.09
N PRO A 150 64.50 24.68 9.10
CA PRO A 150 64.40 25.14 7.70
C PRO A 150 65.22 24.39 6.59
N VAL A 151 64.88 24.78 5.36
CA VAL A 151 65.42 24.62 3.98
C VAL A 151 66.98 24.63 3.89
N THR A 152 67.72 23.90 3.03
CA THR A 152 67.86 24.04 1.55
C THR A 152 68.94 23.08 1.01
N HIS A 153 68.74 22.45 -0.17
CA HIS A 153 69.65 22.45 -1.35
C HIS A 153 69.20 21.45 -2.44
N ARG A 154 68.99 21.99 -3.65
CA ARG A 154 68.89 21.31 -4.98
C ARG A 154 70.25 20.67 -5.36
N PRO A 155 70.38 19.71 -6.32
CA PRO A 155 69.82 19.81 -7.69
C PRO A 155 69.36 18.50 -8.43
N VAL A 156 68.35 18.68 -9.30
CA VAL A 156 68.17 18.23 -10.73
C VAL A 156 68.26 16.74 -11.17
N GLN A 157 67.12 16.24 -11.71
CA GLN A 157 66.77 15.28 -12.83
C GLN A 157 67.56 13.96 -13.03
N GLU A 158 66.99 12.79 -13.40
CA GLU A 158 66.03 12.41 -14.48
C GLU A 158 65.19 11.13 -14.13
N PRO A 159 64.17 10.72 -14.95
CA PRO A 159 62.97 10.00 -14.50
C PRO A 159 62.95 8.48 -14.78
N PRO A 160 61.99 7.72 -14.20
CA PRO A 160 61.52 6.49 -14.83
C PRO A 160 60.02 6.55 -15.19
N ARG A 161 59.81 6.40 -16.51
CA ARG A 161 58.75 5.72 -17.29
C ARG A 161 57.36 5.47 -16.62
N PRO A 162 56.25 5.82 -17.30
CA PRO A 162 54.90 5.72 -16.76
C PRO A 162 54.41 4.27 -16.70
N ALA A 163 53.79 3.91 -15.57
CA ALA A 163 52.93 2.73 -15.45
C ALA A 163 51.53 3.05 -16.02
N PRO A 164 50.78 2.04 -16.52
CA PRO A 164 49.54 2.25 -17.27
C PRO A 164 48.46 2.95 -16.43
N LEU A 165 47.80 3.92 -17.04
CA LEU A 165 46.62 4.60 -16.50
C LEU A 165 45.50 3.56 -16.28
N GLU A 166 45.23 3.24 -15.03
CA GLU A 166 43.93 2.67 -14.65
C GLU A 166 42.85 3.73 -14.89
N PRO A 167 41.68 3.36 -15.44
CA PRO A 167 40.59 4.31 -15.65
C PRO A 167 40.07 4.80 -14.29
N ALA A 168 40.39 6.05 -13.97
CA ALA A 168 39.75 6.80 -12.91
C ALA A 168 38.27 6.99 -13.28
N ASN A 169 37.38 6.16 -12.74
CA ASN A 169 35.94 6.38 -12.59
C ASN A 169 35.30 5.25 -11.76
N THR A 170 35.83 4.99 -10.56
CA THR A 170 35.06 4.31 -9.52
C THR A 170 34.25 5.37 -8.78
N TRP A 171 32.98 5.54 -9.17
CA TRP A 171 31.99 6.19 -8.32
C TRP A 171 31.84 5.32 -7.05
N GLU A 172 32.57 5.63 -5.98
CA GLU A 172 32.31 5.08 -4.66
C GLU A 172 31.18 5.89 -4.01
N PRO A 173 30.00 5.31 -3.77
CA PRO A 173 28.99 6.00 -2.99
C PRO A 173 29.50 6.16 -1.56
N THR A 174 29.92 7.36 -1.17
CA THR A 174 30.36 7.73 0.19
C THR A 174 29.24 7.67 1.24
N ARG A 175 28.05 7.13 0.93
CA ARG A 175 26.89 7.08 1.82
C ARG A 175 26.43 5.64 2.02
N SER A 176 26.07 5.30 3.27
CA SER A 176 25.31 4.08 3.56
C SER A 176 24.09 3.98 2.63
N PRO A 177 23.86 2.82 2.00
CA PRO A 177 22.77 2.66 1.03
C PRO A 177 21.40 2.67 1.73
N VAL A 178 21.34 2.50 3.05
CA VAL A 178 20.13 2.59 3.87
C VAL A 178 20.31 3.62 4.97
N VAL A 179 19.35 4.55 5.09
CA VAL A 179 19.33 5.56 6.17
C VAL A 179 17.99 5.51 6.88
N TYR A 180 18.05 5.40 8.22
CA TYR A 180 16.87 5.52 9.08
C TYR A 180 16.79 6.94 9.64
N GLY A 181 15.60 7.53 9.61
CA GLY A 181 15.45 8.91 10.06
C GLY A 181 14.01 9.38 10.22
N THR A 182 13.86 10.58 10.80
CA THR A 182 12.59 11.30 10.85
C THR A 182 12.22 11.82 9.46
N LYS A 183 11.01 12.36 9.31
CA LYS A 183 10.58 12.97 8.04
C LYS A 183 11.56 14.04 7.57
N ASP A 184 12.03 14.89 8.49
CA ASP A 184 12.89 16.02 8.15
C ASP A 184 14.29 15.59 7.73
N THR A 185 14.89 14.62 8.45
CA THR A 185 16.22 14.12 8.07
C THR A 185 16.17 13.35 6.75
N ARG A 186 15.12 12.55 6.52
CA ARG A 186 14.93 11.88 5.22
C ARG A 186 14.71 12.88 4.09
N HIS A 187 13.88 13.90 4.29
CA HIS A 187 13.64 14.94 3.29
C HIS A 187 14.94 15.65 2.89
N ALA A 188 15.73 16.12 3.86
CA ALA A 188 17.02 16.77 3.59
C ALA A 188 17.98 15.83 2.83
N THR A 189 18.05 14.56 3.26
CA THR A 189 18.91 13.54 2.63
C THR A 189 18.45 13.22 1.20
N ALA A 190 17.16 13.04 0.97
CA ALA A 190 16.58 12.79 -0.34
C ALA A 190 16.82 13.98 -1.28
N ALA A 191 16.50 15.20 -0.85
CA ALA A 191 16.68 16.40 -1.65
C ALA A 191 18.16 16.59 -2.05
N GLN A 192 19.09 16.31 -1.13
CA GLN A 192 20.51 16.35 -1.44
C GLN A 192 20.91 15.26 -2.44
N ALA A 193 20.51 14.00 -2.22
CA ALA A 193 20.81 12.90 -3.13
C ALA A 193 20.27 13.13 -4.56
N VAL A 194 19.10 13.76 -4.70
CA VAL A 194 18.53 14.11 -6.01
C VAL A 194 19.35 15.22 -6.69
N ARG A 195 19.87 16.19 -5.93
CA ARG A 195 20.76 17.23 -6.47
C ARG A 195 22.13 16.69 -6.86
N ASP A 196 22.64 15.72 -6.10
CA ASP A 196 23.95 15.09 -6.34
C ASP A 196 23.92 14.08 -7.51
N ALA A 197 22.75 13.70 -8.01
CA ALA A 197 22.65 12.77 -9.13
C ALA A 197 23.03 13.47 -10.43
N ASP A 198 24.16 13.14 -11.06
CA ASP A 198 24.51 13.76 -12.35
C ASP A 198 23.73 13.14 -13.53
N GLY A 199 23.38 11.85 -13.40
CA GLY A 199 22.67 11.07 -14.42
C GLY A 199 21.15 11.08 -14.28
N PRO A 200 20.45 10.15 -14.96
CA PRO A 200 19.02 9.97 -14.78
C PRO A 200 18.68 9.51 -13.35
N ALA A 201 17.46 9.81 -12.89
CA ALA A 201 17.04 9.47 -11.54
C ALA A 201 15.59 8.95 -11.46
N LEU A 202 15.37 8.00 -10.55
CA LEU A 202 14.04 7.59 -10.09
C LEU A 202 13.90 8.02 -8.62
N VAL A 203 12.91 8.86 -8.34
CA VAL A 203 12.66 9.38 -6.99
C VAL A 203 11.31 8.87 -6.52
N ILE A 204 11.28 8.11 -5.42
CA ILE A 204 10.06 7.74 -4.71
C ILE A 204 9.99 8.59 -3.45
N THR A 205 8.84 9.19 -3.13
CA THR A 205 8.69 9.97 -1.90
C THR A 205 7.23 10.09 -1.44
N SER A 206 7.02 10.18 -0.12
CA SER A 206 5.74 10.60 0.48
C SER A 206 5.64 12.10 0.72
N ASN A 207 6.71 12.86 0.41
CA ASN A 207 6.83 14.27 0.70
C ASN A 207 6.90 15.09 -0.59
N PRO A 208 5.80 15.74 -1.02
CA PRO A 208 5.78 16.59 -2.20
C PRO A 208 6.85 17.70 -2.21
N ALA A 209 7.34 18.11 -1.04
CA ALA A 209 8.44 19.09 -0.93
C ALA A 209 9.71 18.61 -1.63
N VAL A 210 10.03 17.30 -1.63
CA VAL A 210 11.19 16.77 -2.34
C VAL A 210 11.10 17.07 -3.84
N TRP A 211 9.91 16.90 -4.44
CA TRP A 211 9.66 17.27 -5.84
C TRP A 211 9.78 18.78 -6.05
N GLN A 212 9.10 19.58 -5.23
CA GLN A 212 9.11 21.04 -5.34
C GLN A 212 10.52 21.63 -5.28
N ASP A 213 11.34 21.15 -4.34
CA ASP A 213 12.66 21.71 -4.06
C ASP A 213 13.72 21.31 -5.11
N THR A 214 13.46 20.25 -5.88
CA THR A 214 14.50 19.66 -6.77
C THR A 214 14.12 19.64 -8.25
N LYS A 215 12.84 19.73 -8.61
CA LYS A 215 12.38 19.64 -10.01
C LYS A 215 13.06 20.66 -10.94
N ASP A 216 13.27 21.90 -10.49
CA ASP A 216 13.80 22.97 -11.34
C ASP A 216 15.31 22.81 -11.57
N ALA A 217 16.03 22.23 -10.59
CA ALA A 217 17.42 21.85 -10.77
C ALA A 217 17.54 20.65 -11.72
N ARG A 218 16.68 19.64 -11.55
CA ARG A 218 16.64 18.46 -12.43
C ARG A 218 16.26 18.79 -13.87
N ALA A 219 15.36 19.74 -14.08
CA ALA A 219 14.95 20.20 -15.41
C ALA A 219 16.10 20.82 -16.24
N LYS A 220 17.21 21.21 -15.60
CA LYS A 220 18.41 21.68 -16.30
C LYS A 220 19.27 20.54 -16.85
N LEU A 221 19.08 19.31 -16.36
CA LEU A 221 19.85 18.12 -16.74
C LEU A 221 19.11 17.24 -17.74
N GLY A 222 17.78 17.19 -17.65
CA GLY A 222 16.95 16.38 -18.54
C GLY A 222 15.45 16.57 -18.28
N PRO A 223 14.57 15.84 -18.98
CA PRO A 223 13.13 15.93 -18.78
C PRO A 223 12.74 15.49 -17.36
N VAL A 224 11.80 16.22 -16.75
CA VAL A 224 11.25 15.89 -15.43
C VAL A 224 9.81 15.42 -15.58
N HIS A 225 9.56 14.18 -15.17
CA HIS A 225 8.25 13.55 -15.17
C HIS A 225 7.76 13.33 -13.75
N LEU A 226 6.44 13.44 -13.56
CA LEU A 226 5.78 13.23 -12.28
C LEU A 226 4.64 12.24 -12.45
N TYR A 227 4.73 11.10 -11.76
CA TYR A 227 3.61 10.21 -11.54
C TYR A 227 3.08 10.41 -10.12
N ASP A 228 1.92 11.06 -10.04
CA ASP A 228 1.25 11.44 -8.79
C ASP A 228 -0.27 11.16 -8.93
N PRO A 229 -0.68 9.89 -8.91
CA PRO A 229 -2.06 9.48 -9.20
C PRO A 229 -3.08 10.03 -8.18
N THR A 230 -2.61 10.45 -7.00
CA THR A 230 -3.40 11.00 -5.89
C THR A 230 -3.41 12.53 -5.83
N HIS A 231 -2.70 13.22 -6.75
CA HIS A 231 -2.64 14.68 -6.84
C HIS A 231 -2.08 15.38 -5.58
N LEU A 232 -1.00 14.84 -5.00
CA LEU A 232 -0.30 15.42 -3.85
C LEU A 232 0.58 16.62 -4.21
N CYS A 233 1.03 16.75 -5.45
CA CYS A 233 1.83 17.87 -5.92
C CYS A 233 0.95 18.94 -6.58
N ASP A 234 1.28 20.22 -6.38
CA ASP A 234 0.56 21.33 -7.02
C ASP A 234 1.11 21.59 -8.44
N THR A 235 0.54 20.89 -9.42
CA THR A 235 0.84 21.01 -10.86
C THR A 235 -0.31 20.43 -11.66
N PRO A 236 -0.56 20.83 -12.91
CA PRO A 236 -1.44 20.09 -13.82
C PRO A 236 -0.71 19.00 -14.62
N SER A 237 0.62 19.10 -14.76
CA SER A 237 1.41 18.18 -15.59
C SER A 237 1.75 16.91 -14.82
N ARG A 238 1.05 15.82 -15.13
CA ARG A 238 1.28 14.48 -14.59
C ARG A 238 1.35 13.46 -15.72
N LEU A 239 2.29 12.54 -15.58
CA LEU A 239 2.47 11.42 -16.47
C LEU A 239 1.35 10.40 -16.26
N HIS A 240 0.77 9.89 -17.35
CA HIS A 240 -0.10 8.73 -17.32
C HIS A 240 0.72 7.48 -17.60
N TRP A 241 0.50 6.43 -16.83
CA TRP A 241 1.21 5.17 -16.97
C TRP A 241 0.22 4.01 -17.01
N SER A 242 0.21 3.26 -18.12
CA SER A 242 -0.67 2.11 -18.26
C SER A 242 -0.04 0.83 -17.69
N PRO A 243 -0.63 0.19 -16.65
CA PRO A 243 -0.06 -1.03 -16.07
C PRO A 243 -0.10 -2.26 -16.98
N THR A 244 -0.88 -2.21 -18.06
CA THR A 244 -0.95 -3.27 -19.08
C THR A 244 0.14 -3.12 -20.15
N ALA A 245 0.84 -1.99 -20.22
CA ALA A 245 1.87 -1.77 -21.23
C ALA A 245 3.04 -2.76 -21.07
N GLY A 246 3.38 -3.44 -22.18
CA GLY A 246 4.44 -4.45 -22.23
C GLY A 246 4.06 -5.83 -21.69
N CYS A 247 2.84 -6.00 -21.16
CA CYS A 247 2.36 -7.28 -20.64
C CYS A 247 1.99 -8.29 -21.74
N GLU A 248 2.17 -7.95 -23.01
CA GLU A 248 2.20 -8.92 -24.11
C GLU A 248 3.32 -9.94 -23.90
N ASP A 249 4.42 -9.55 -23.27
CA ASP A 249 5.45 -10.45 -22.78
C ASP A 249 5.05 -11.08 -21.44
N LYS A 250 5.10 -12.42 -21.36
CA LYS A 250 4.66 -13.19 -20.18
C LYS A 250 5.51 -12.86 -18.95
N GLN A 251 6.82 -12.64 -19.13
CA GLN A 251 7.73 -12.33 -18.01
C GLN A 251 7.46 -10.93 -17.46
N THR A 252 7.22 -9.96 -18.35
CA THR A 252 6.82 -8.60 -17.98
C THR A 252 5.47 -8.60 -17.24
N ALA A 253 4.48 -9.38 -17.72
CA ALA A 253 3.21 -9.55 -17.02
C ALA A 253 3.38 -10.18 -15.62
N ALA A 254 4.31 -11.12 -15.45
CA ALA A 254 4.63 -11.73 -14.16
C ALA A 254 5.24 -10.72 -13.19
N ALA A 255 6.30 -10.02 -13.60
CA ALA A 255 6.95 -9.00 -12.80
C ALA A 255 5.97 -7.87 -12.42
N ARG A 256 5.08 -7.47 -13.35
CA ARG A 256 4.02 -6.49 -13.12
C ARG A 256 3.02 -6.97 -12.07
N ALA A 257 2.54 -8.20 -12.17
CA ALA A 257 1.59 -8.78 -11.21
C ALA A 257 2.20 -8.90 -9.81
N ALA A 258 3.43 -9.40 -9.72
CA ALA A 258 4.16 -9.50 -8.46
C ALA A 258 4.32 -8.12 -7.79
N ALA A 259 4.69 -7.09 -8.56
CA ALA A 259 4.85 -5.73 -8.04
C ALA A 259 3.52 -5.08 -7.61
N LEU A 260 2.42 -5.29 -8.36
CA LEU A 260 1.09 -4.82 -7.98
C LEU A 260 0.58 -5.49 -6.70
N LEU A 261 0.88 -6.77 -6.49
CA LEU A 261 0.45 -7.51 -5.30
C LEU A 261 1.35 -7.29 -4.09
N ALA A 262 2.60 -6.85 -4.28
CA ALA A 262 3.59 -6.74 -3.21
C ALA A 262 3.10 -5.98 -1.96
N PRO A 263 2.40 -4.83 -2.06
CA PRO A 263 1.88 -4.12 -0.88
C PRO A 263 0.91 -4.92 -0.02
N VAL A 264 0.06 -5.74 -0.66
CA VAL A 264 -1.02 -6.49 0.00
C VAL A 264 -0.64 -7.93 0.29
N ARG A 265 0.52 -8.41 -0.19
CA ARG A 265 0.92 -9.81 -0.12
C ARG A 265 0.98 -10.29 1.35
N PRO A 266 0.34 -11.42 1.68
CA PRO A 266 0.49 -12.06 2.98
C PRO A 266 1.94 -12.47 3.25
N THR A 267 2.41 -12.30 4.49
CA THR A 267 3.76 -12.73 4.91
C THR A 267 3.77 -14.09 5.59
N ALA A 268 2.61 -14.57 6.07
CA ALA A 268 2.52 -15.89 6.68
C ALA A 268 2.76 -16.98 5.63
N LYS A 269 3.58 -17.98 5.96
CA LYS A 269 3.89 -19.11 5.05
C LYS A 269 2.64 -19.87 4.61
N MET A 270 1.66 -19.99 5.50
CA MET A 270 0.41 -20.72 5.25
C MET A 270 -0.45 -20.07 4.15
N ASP A 271 -0.28 -18.76 3.92
CA ASP A 271 -1.03 -17.99 2.93
C ASP A 271 -0.29 -17.84 1.58
N GLN A 272 0.93 -18.39 1.44
CA GLN A 272 1.72 -18.25 0.21
C GLN A 272 1.02 -18.87 -1.00
N ALA A 273 0.38 -20.03 -0.82
CA ALA A 273 -0.40 -20.66 -1.89
C ALA A 273 -1.55 -19.77 -2.41
N VAL A 274 -2.13 -18.92 -1.56
CA VAL A 274 -3.14 -17.93 -1.97
C VAL A 274 -2.48 -16.81 -2.77
N ALA A 275 -1.32 -16.32 -2.33
CA ALA A 275 -0.56 -15.29 -3.03
C ALA A 275 -0.12 -15.74 -4.43
N ASP A 276 0.33 -16.99 -4.57
CA ASP A 276 0.78 -17.55 -5.85
C ASP A 276 -0.39 -17.71 -6.85
N VAL A 277 -1.56 -18.10 -6.34
CA VAL A 277 -2.79 -18.11 -7.16
C VAL A 277 -3.14 -16.67 -7.56
N ALA A 278 -3.14 -15.70 -6.64
CA ALA A 278 -3.45 -14.30 -6.97
C ALA A 278 -2.50 -13.73 -8.02
N GLU A 279 -1.22 -14.03 -7.92
CA GLU A 279 -0.21 -13.65 -8.92
C GLU A 279 -0.52 -14.28 -10.28
N THR A 280 -0.90 -15.56 -10.31
CA THR A 280 -1.31 -16.25 -11.54
C THR A 280 -2.56 -15.63 -12.16
N LEU A 281 -3.58 -15.31 -11.36
CA LEU A 281 -4.80 -14.65 -11.82
C LEU A 281 -4.49 -13.26 -12.42
N LEU A 282 -3.74 -12.43 -11.67
CA LEU A 282 -3.45 -11.06 -12.09
C LEU A 282 -2.51 -11.01 -13.30
N ARG A 283 -1.44 -11.83 -13.33
CA ARG A 283 -0.55 -11.95 -14.49
C ARG A 283 -1.32 -12.34 -15.75
N SER A 284 -2.18 -13.36 -15.66
CA SER A 284 -2.95 -13.84 -16.79
C SER A 284 -3.95 -12.78 -17.27
N ALA A 285 -4.59 -12.06 -16.35
CA ALA A 285 -5.48 -10.96 -16.69
C ALA A 285 -4.74 -9.78 -17.35
N LEU A 286 -3.56 -9.40 -16.86
CA LEU A 286 -2.73 -8.36 -17.49
C LEU A 286 -2.28 -8.76 -18.90
N HIS A 287 -1.84 -10.01 -19.08
CA HIS A 287 -1.44 -10.53 -20.38
C HIS A 287 -2.61 -10.58 -21.37
N ALA A 288 -3.77 -11.11 -20.94
CA ALA A 288 -4.98 -11.11 -21.74
C ALA A 288 -5.41 -9.69 -22.14
N ALA A 289 -5.32 -8.74 -21.21
CA ALA A 289 -5.65 -7.35 -21.49
C ALA A 289 -4.70 -6.74 -22.53
N ALA A 290 -3.39 -6.94 -22.38
CA ALA A 290 -2.40 -6.40 -23.30
C ALA A 290 -2.57 -6.93 -24.73
N ILE A 291 -2.71 -8.25 -24.91
CA ILE A 291 -2.81 -8.84 -26.26
C ILE A 291 -4.12 -8.52 -26.99
N ASP A 292 -5.19 -8.18 -26.24
CA ASP A 292 -6.51 -7.78 -26.77
C ASP A 292 -6.70 -6.25 -26.82
N GLY A 293 -5.67 -5.46 -26.48
CA GLY A 293 -5.74 -3.99 -26.51
C GLY A 293 -6.64 -3.38 -25.42
N ARG A 294 -6.86 -4.10 -24.31
CA ARG A 294 -7.65 -3.63 -23.17
C ARG A 294 -6.78 -2.94 -22.13
N THR A 295 -7.40 -2.04 -21.39
CA THR A 295 -6.76 -1.27 -20.31
C THR A 295 -6.93 -1.93 -18.94
N ILE A 296 -6.24 -1.38 -17.93
CA ILE A 296 -6.38 -1.81 -16.53
C ILE A 296 -7.82 -1.77 -16.01
N ARG A 297 -8.71 -0.98 -16.63
CA ARG A 297 -10.13 -0.93 -16.28
C ARG A 297 -10.80 -2.29 -16.48
N HIS A 298 -10.41 -3.03 -17.51
CA HIS A 298 -10.92 -4.38 -17.76
C HIS A 298 -10.36 -5.39 -16.77
N VAL A 299 -9.06 -5.30 -16.46
CA VAL A 299 -8.41 -6.15 -15.45
C VAL A 299 -9.07 -5.95 -14.09
N HIS A 300 -9.32 -4.70 -13.70
CA HIS A 300 -10.05 -4.36 -12.48
C HIS A 300 -11.47 -4.93 -12.52
N ARG A 301 -12.22 -4.74 -13.62
CA ARG A 301 -13.57 -5.30 -13.76
C ARG A 301 -13.58 -6.83 -13.64
N TRP A 302 -12.59 -7.50 -14.23
CA TRP A 302 -12.44 -8.95 -14.14
C TRP A 302 -12.11 -9.43 -12.72
N SER A 303 -11.37 -8.65 -11.93
CA SER A 303 -11.05 -9.03 -10.54
C SER A 303 -12.25 -8.94 -9.60
N GLN A 304 -13.25 -8.12 -9.89
CA GLN A 304 -14.43 -7.89 -9.04
C GLN A 304 -15.51 -9.00 -9.12
N GLY A 305 -15.35 -10.05 -9.93
CA GLY A 305 -16.38 -11.09 -10.05
C GLY A 305 -16.02 -12.28 -10.94
N THR A 306 -17.03 -12.93 -11.52
CA THR A 306 -16.89 -14.16 -12.33
C THR A 306 -16.39 -13.92 -13.76
N GLN A 307 -16.07 -12.67 -14.11
CA GLN A 307 -15.71 -12.29 -15.48
C GLN A 307 -14.27 -12.67 -15.86
N LEU A 308 -13.50 -13.34 -14.99
CA LEU A 308 -12.17 -13.83 -15.34
C LEU A 308 -12.20 -14.87 -16.49
N GLN A 309 -13.36 -15.48 -16.74
CA GLN A 309 -13.59 -16.33 -17.92
C GLN A 309 -13.45 -15.59 -19.26
N ASP A 310 -13.66 -14.27 -19.29
CA ASP A 310 -13.35 -13.48 -20.48
C ASP A 310 -11.86 -13.45 -20.78
N ALA A 311 -11.02 -13.34 -19.75
CA ALA A 311 -9.57 -13.41 -19.90
C ALA A 311 -9.12 -14.79 -20.40
N VAL A 312 -9.72 -15.87 -19.86
CA VAL A 312 -9.50 -17.24 -20.36
C VAL A 312 -9.83 -17.34 -21.85
N ARG A 313 -11.00 -16.84 -22.27
CA ARG A 313 -11.43 -16.85 -23.67
C ARG A 313 -10.43 -16.12 -24.56
N ILE A 314 -10.02 -14.91 -24.17
CA ILE A 314 -9.03 -14.12 -24.91
C ILE A 314 -7.71 -14.90 -25.07
N LEU A 315 -7.20 -15.49 -23.98
CA LEU A 315 -5.95 -16.26 -23.99
C LEU A 315 -6.06 -17.52 -24.85
N ARG A 316 -7.24 -18.14 -24.93
CA ARG A 316 -7.45 -19.35 -25.74
C ARG A 316 -7.54 -19.05 -27.24
N THR A 317 -8.13 -17.91 -27.62
CA THR A 317 -8.40 -17.60 -29.03
C THR A 317 -7.33 -16.73 -29.68
N SER A 318 -6.54 -15.99 -28.90
CA SER A 318 -5.54 -15.07 -29.45
C SER A 318 -4.26 -15.81 -29.84
N PRO A 319 -3.77 -15.66 -31.09
CA PRO A 319 -2.48 -16.23 -31.50
C PRO A 319 -1.28 -15.56 -30.81
N LYS A 320 -1.48 -14.41 -30.17
CA LYS A 320 -0.44 -13.69 -29.40
C LYS A 320 -0.32 -14.20 -27.96
N ALA A 321 -1.21 -15.08 -27.52
CA ALA A 321 -1.19 -15.60 -26.16
C ALA A 321 0.04 -16.48 -25.94
N ALA A 322 0.69 -16.31 -24.79
CA ALA A 322 1.81 -17.15 -24.41
C ALA A 322 1.37 -18.63 -24.30
N PRO A 323 2.19 -19.60 -24.75
CA PRO A 323 1.84 -21.01 -24.70
C PRO A 323 1.39 -21.45 -23.30
N GLY A 324 0.26 -22.16 -23.24
CA GLY A 324 -0.31 -22.69 -22.00
C GLY A 324 -0.97 -21.66 -21.07
N ALA A 325 -0.95 -20.36 -21.38
CA ALA A 325 -1.50 -19.32 -20.48
C ALA A 325 -3.00 -19.51 -20.18
N ALA A 326 -3.79 -19.93 -21.17
CA ALA A 326 -5.21 -20.22 -20.96
C ALA A 326 -5.43 -21.40 -20.00
N GLY A 327 -4.72 -22.51 -20.21
CA GLY A 327 -4.84 -23.71 -19.36
C GLY A 327 -4.33 -23.46 -17.94
N GLU A 328 -3.26 -22.67 -17.79
CA GLU A 328 -2.74 -22.24 -16.49
C GLU A 328 -3.78 -21.42 -15.70
N LEU A 329 -4.44 -20.46 -16.35
CA LEU A 329 -5.51 -19.66 -15.73
C LEU A 329 -6.73 -20.52 -15.38
N GLU A 330 -7.14 -21.45 -16.25
CA GLU A 330 -8.26 -22.34 -15.98
C GLU A 330 -7.99 -23.31 -14.83
N ALA A 331 -6.78 -23.87 -14.76
CA ALA A 331 -6.36 -24.71 -13.65
C ALA A 331 -6.43 -23.92 -12.32
N ALA A 332 -5.94 -22.68 -12.31
CA ALA A 332 -6.01 -21.81 -11.13
C ALA A 332 -7.46 -21.49 -10.72
N LEU A 333 -8.38 -21.36 -11.69
CA LEU A 333 -9.80 -21.06 -11.46
C LEU A 333 -10.63 -22.27 -11.00
N THR A 334 -10.18 -23.50 -11.27
CA THR A 334 -10.95 -24.73 -11.02
C THR A 334 -10.40 -25.59 -9.89
N ALA A 335 -9.10 -25.52 -9.57
CA ALA A 335 -8.46 -26.45 -8.64
C ALA A 335 -8.97 -26.36 -7.19
N HIS A 336 -8.93 -25.17 -6.58
CA HIS A 336 -9.26 -24.99 -5.15
C HIS A 336 -10.14 -23.75 -4.94
N PRO A 337 -11.48 -23.92 -4.83
CA PRO A 337 -12.43 -22.80 -4.78
C PRO A 337 -12.13 -21.78 -3.68
N GLU A 338 -11.86 -22.23 -2.45
CA GLU A 338 -11.56 -21.32 -1.32
C GLU A 338 -10.29 -20.50 -1.56
N ARG A 339 -9.20 -21.13 -2.02
CA ARG A 339 -7.95 -20.43 -2.35
C ARG A 339 -8.13 -19.46 -3.51
N ARG A 340 -8.90 -19.83 -4.52
CA ARG A 340 -9.26 -18.94 -5.63
C ARG A 340 -10.02 -17.72 -5.13
N ASP A 341 -11.02 -17.90 -4.27
CA ASP A 341 -11.85 -16.81 -3.77
C ASP A 341 -11.02 -15.83 -2.91
N MET A 342 -10.13 -16.36 -2.05
CA MET A 342 -9.18 -15.53 -1.30
C MET A 342 -8.19 -14.80 -2.22
N ALA A 343 -7.70 -15.45 -3.27
CA ALA A 343 -6.80 -14.85 -4.25
C ALA A 343 -7.49 -13.74 -5.08
N GLN A 344 -8.76 -13.92 -5.43
CA GLN A 344 -9.57 -12.89 -6.08
C GLN A 344 -9.78 -11.69 -5.15
N GLN A 345 -10.09 -11.90 -3.88
CA GLN A 345 -10.19 -10.82 -2.88
C GLN A 345 -8.88 -10.05 -2.75
N LEU A 346 -7.74 -10.74 -2.75
CA LEU A 346 -6.41 -10.12 -2.71
C LEU A 346 -6.16 -9.24 -3.94
N THR A 347 -6.49 -9.75 -5.14
CA THR A 347 -6.35 -9.02 -6.40
C THR A 347 -7.25 -7.79 -6.43
N THR A 348 -8.51 -7.94 -6.02
CA THR A 348 -9.47 -6.84 -5.90
C THR A 348 -9.00 -5.78 -4.90
N ARG A 349 -8.39 -6.18 -3.79
CA ARG A 349 -7.82 -5.24 -2.82
C ARG A 349 -6.65 -4.45 -3.42
N ALA A 350 -5.74 -5.12 -4.11
CA ALA A 350 -4.59 -4.49 -4.78
C ALA A 350 -5.03 -3.45 -5.83
N LEU A 351 -6.17 -3.67 -6.47
CA LEU A 351 -6.68 -2.79 -7.52
C LEU A 351 -7.76 -1.80 -7.03
N SER A 352 -8.05 -1.78 -5.72
CA SER A 352 -9.18 -1.01 -5.16
C SER A 352 -9.08 0.50 -5.41
N ALA A 353 -7.88 1.06 -5.55
CA ALA A 353 -7.69 2.48 -5.85
C ALA A 353 -8.22 2.90 -7.24
N LEU A 354 -8.47 1.96 -8.16
CA LEU A 354 -9.05 2.25 -9.48
C LEU A 354 -10.53 2.64 -9.43
N PHE A 355 -11.19 2.52 -8.26
CA PHE A 355 -12.50 3.14 -8.05
C PHE A 355 -12.40 4.67 -8.08
N THR A 356 -11.28 5.23 -7.61
CA THR A 356 -11.03 6.68 -7.63
C THR A 356 -10.75 7.16 -9.05
N VAL A 357 -11.41 8.26 -9.46
CA VAL A 357 -11.40 8.75 -10.85
C VAL A 357 -10.00 9.15 -11.30
N ASN A 358 -9.31 10.01 -10.56
CA ASN A 358 -7.98 10.48 -10.91
C ASN A 358 -6.94 9.35 -11.00
N ILE A 359 -6.99 8.39 -10.08
CA ILE A 359 -6.11 7.21 -10.12
C ILE A 359 -6.39 6.38 -11.37
N ARG A 360 -7.66 6.15 -11.70
CA ARG A 360 -8.03 5.45 -12.93
C ARG A 360 -7.59 6.20 -14.19
N GLU A 361 -7.76 7.52 -14.22
CA GLU A 361 -7.31 8.34 -15.35
C GLU A 361 -5.78 8.31 -15.49
N SER A 362 -5.02 8.32 -14.39
CA SER A 362 -3.56 8.17 -14.41
C SER A 362 -3.08 6.88 -15.08
N CYS A 363 -3.97 5.87 -15.20
CA CYS A 363 -3.68 4.61 -15.87
C CYS A 363 -4.12 4.54 -17.35
N THR A 364 -4.74 5.61 -17.86
CA THR A 364 -5.20 5.70 -19.24
C THR A 364 -3.99 5.70 -20.19
N PRO A 365 -3.96 4.81 -21.20
CA PRO A 365 -2.86 4.80 -22.16
C PRO A 365 -2.71 6.16 -22.86
N ASN A 366 -1.51 6.73 -22.81
CA ASN A 366 -1.14 7.95 -23.48
C ASN A 366 0.18 7.72 -24.22
N ARG A 367 0.19 7.91 -25.55
CA ARG A 367 1.36 7.63 -26.39
C ARG A 367 2.53 8.55 -26.06
N THR A 368 2.27 9.82 -25.78
CA THR A 368 3.32 10.79 -25.45
C THR A 368 3.98 10.43 -24.12
N ASP A 369 3.18 10.07 -23.12
CA ASP A 369 3.71 9.66 -21.81
C ASP A 369 4.47 8.33 -21.88
N ALA A 370 4.01 7.39 -22.71
CA ALA A 370 4.72 6.14 -22.94
C ALA A 370 6.10 6.39 -23.56
N LEU A 371 6.18 7.24 -24.59
CA LEU A 371 7.46 7.62 -25.21
C LEU A 371 8.37 8.36 -24.23
N ALA A 372 7.83 9.28 -23.44
CA ALA A 372 8.57 10.01 -22.42
C ALA A 372 9.15 9.08 -21.35
N LEU A 373 8.34 8.12 -20.86
CA LEU A 373 8.80 7.09 -19.92
C LEU A 373 9.83 6.12 -20.57
N ASP A 374 9.77 5.93 -21.89
CA ASP A 374 10.71 5.10 -22.61
C ASP A 374 12.08 5.75 -22.77
N SER A 375 12.12 7.08 -22.95
CA SER A 375 13.32 7.81 -23.31
C SER A 375 14.03 8.51 -22.15
N PHE A 376 13.34 8.83 -21.04
CA PHE A 376 13.89 9.70 -19.99
C PHE A 376 15.25 9.24 -19.44
N VAL A 377 15.51 7.93 -19.33
CA VAL A 377 16.82 7.43 -18.85
C VAL A 377 17.94 7.83 -19.81
N ASN A 378 17.72 7.70 -21.12
CA ASN A 378 18.71 8.09 -22.14
C ASN A 378 18.85 9.62 -22.25
N GLU A 379 17.81 10.37 -21.87
CA GLU A 379 17.78 11.83 -21.88
C GLU A 379 18.28 12.46 -20.56
N GLY A 380 18.85 11.68 -19.63
CA GLY A 380 19.30 12.18 -18.32
C GLY A 380 18.16 12.68 -17.42
N GLY A 381 16.93 12.29 -17.72
CA GLY A 381 15.70 12.74 -17.08
C GLY A 381 15.47 12.19 -15.68
N THR A 382 14.42 12.68 -15.05
CA THR A 382 14.03 12.27 -13.70
C THR A 382 12.55 11.93 -13.63
N LEU A 383 12.25 10.74 -13.12
CA LEU A 383 10.88 10.34 -12.79
C LEU A 383 10.67 10.46 -11.28
N TYR A 384 9.73 11.33 -10.89
CA TYR A 384 9.20 11.38 -9.54
C TYR A 384 7.95 10.51 -9.44
N VAL A 385 7.92 9.61 -8.46
CA VAL A 385 6.79 8.77 -8.09
C VAL A 385 6.36 9.20 -6.69
N VAL A 386 5.26 9.94 -6.62
CA VAL A 386 4.78 10.55 -5.37
C VAL A 386 3.51 9.85 -4.93
N GLY A 387 3.44 9.51 -3.64
CA GLY A 387 2.31 8.78 -3.09
C GLY A 387 2.05 9.06 -1.62
N GLU A 388 0.87 8.68 -1.16
CA GLU A 388 0.53 8.75 0.26
C GLU A 388 1.40 7.80 1.09
N SER A 389 1.77 8.22 2.29
CA SER A 389 2.46 7.36 3.25
C SER A 389 1.44 6.45 3.94
N ILE A 390 1.46 5.15 3.64
CA ILE A 390 0.53 4.15 4.16
C ILE A 390 1.29 3.07 4.94
N GLU A 391 0.99 2.93 6.23
CA GLU A 391 1.62 1.91 7.09
C GLU A 391 0.97 0.53 6.95
N ASP A 392 -0.37 0.47 6.82
CA ASP A 392 -1.12 -0.79 6.66
C ASP A 392 -1.84 -0.90 5.30
N PRO A 393 -1.10 -1.17 4.21
CA PRO A 393 -1.67 -1.35 2.89
C PRO A 393 -2.44 -2.67 2.77
N ARG A 394 -2.31 -3.62 3.71
CA ARG A 394 -3.07 -4.88 3.66
C ARG A 394 -4.56 -4.66 3.91
N THR A 395 -4.93 -3.56 4.56
CA THR A 395 -6.32 -3.14 4.76
C THR A 395 -6.76 -2.18 3.65
N ASN A 396 -6.00 -1.10 3.44
CA ASN A 396 -6.26 -0.13 2.37
C ASN A 396 -4.94 0.28 1.71
N PRO A 397 -4.60 -0.28 0.54
CA PRO A 397 -3.32 0.00 -0.10
C PRO A 397 -3.27 1.35 -0.82
N GLY A 398 -4.39 2.04 -1.03
CA GLY A 398 -4.42 3.26 -1.84
C GLY A 398 -3.75 3.05 -3.22
N ALA A 399 -3.04 4.06 -3.71
CA ALA A 399 -2.31 3.96 -4.99
C ALA A 399 -1.01 3.15 -4.92
N MET A 400 -0.58 2.68 -3.73
CA MET A 400 0.72 2.00 -3.53
C MET A 400 1.01 0.87 -4.53
N PRO A 401 0.06 -0.03 -4.89
CA PRO A 401 0.26 -1.05 -5.92
C PRO A 401 0.75 -0.48 -7.25
N LEU A 402 0.16 0.62 -7.70
CA LEU A 402 0.54 1.28 -8.96
C LEU A 402 1.92 1.94 -8.86
N LEU A 403 2.21 2.60 -7.73
CA LEU A 403 3.51 3.24 -7.47
C LEU A 403 4.63 2.19 -7.44
N THR A 404 4.43 1.10 -6.71
CA THR A 404 5.36 -0.05 -6.66
C THR A 404 5.56 -0.65 -8.05
N ALA A 405 4.48 -0.86 -8.80
CA ALA A 405 4.56 -1.47 -10.12
C ALA A 405 5.29 -0.58 -11.15
N LEU A 406 5.03 0.73 -11.17
CA LEU A 406 5.75 1.67 -12.04
C LEU A 406 7.24 1.69 -11.70
N ALA A 407 7.56 1.90 -10.43
CA ALA A 407 8.95 1.98 -9.98
C ALA A 407 9.73 0.68 -10.25
N ALA A 408 9.14 -0.49 -9.96
CA ALA A 408 9.75 -1.78 -10.28
C ALA A 408 10.01 -1.96 -11.78
N SER A 409 9.13 -1.45 -12.65
CA SER A 409 9.32 -1.52 -14.10
C SER A 409 10.38 -0.57 -14.64
N VAL A 410 10.59 0.57 -13.98
CA VAL A 410 11.71 1.47 -14.30
C VAL A 410 13.03 0.85 -13.88
N VAL A 411 13.08 0.24 -12.69
CA VAL A 411 14.24 -0.52 -12.22
C VAL A 411 14.58 -1.65 -13.19
N GLU A 412 13.59 -2.45 -13.59
CA GLU A 412 13.77 -3.55 -14.53
C GLU A 412 14.26 -3.06 -15.89
N ARG A 413 13.74 -1.93 -16.38
CA ARG A 413 14.24 -1.30 -17.61
C ARG A 413 15.72 -0.91 -17.45
N GLY A 414 16.10 -0.28 -16.34
CA GLY A 414 17.48 0.08 -16.05
C GLY A 414 18.41 -1.13 -16.04
N ARG A 415 17.98 -2.25 -15.43
CA ARG A 415 18.74 -3.52 -15.44
C ARG A 415 18.94 -4.06 -16.86
N ARG A 416 17.88 -4.13 -17.67
CA ARG A 416 17.98 -4.56 -19.08
C ARG A 416 18.82 -3.62 -19.93
N MET A 417 18.88 -2.33 -19.59
CA MET A 417 19.78 -1.38 -20.25
C MET A 417 21.24 -1.65 -19.87
N ALA A 418 21.53 -1.90 -18.59
CA ALA A 418 22.86 -2.29 -18.12
C ALA A 418 23.35 -3.58 -18.78
N GLU A 419 22.52 -4.63 -18.82
CA GLU A 419 22.85 -5.92 -19.43
C GLU A 419 23.20 -5.83 -20.93
N ARG A 420 22.58 -4.87 -21.65
CA ARG A 420 22.84 -4.63 -23.07
C ARG A 420 23.99 -3.65 -23.32
N SER A 421 24.51 -3.01 -22.26
CA SER A 421 25.66 -2.12 -22.34
C SER A 421 26.94 -2.92 -22.54
N SER A 422 27.90 -2.36 -23.27
CA SER A 422 29.19 -3.01 -23.52
C SER A 422 29.98 -3.31 -22.25
N SER A 423 29.78 -2.53 -21.19
CA SER A 423 30.41 -2.72 -19.88
C SER A 423 29.59 -3.61 -18.94
N GLY A 424 28.39 -4.05 -19.34
CA GLY A 424 27.43 -4.71 -18.43
C GLY A 424 26.87 -3.78 -17.34
N ARG A 425 27.17 -2.48 -17.43
CA ARG A 425 26.80 -1.45 -16.46
C ARG A 425 26.11 -0.29 -17.16
N LEU A 426 25.10 0.27 -16.51
CA LEU A 426 24.44 1.49 -16.97
C LEU A 426 25.33 2.72 -16.73
N ASP A 427 25.62 3.47 -17.78
CA ASP A 427 26.44 4.68 -17.76
C ASP A 427 25.85 5.74 -18.72
N PRO A 428 25.42 6.93 -18.25
CA PRO A 428 25.42 7.38 -16.85
C PRO A 428 24.50 6.51 -15.96
N PRO A 429 24.81 6.36 -14.65
CA PRO A 429 24.03 5.53 -13.75
C PRO A 429 22.62 6.09 -13.51
N LEU A 430 21.63 5.21 -13.36
CA LEU A 430 20.28 5.56 -12.93
C LEU A 430 20.22 5.56 -11.40
N THR A 431 20.30 6.75 -10.81
CA THR A 431 20.24 6.90 -9.35
C THR A 431 18.83 6.66 -8.82
N LEU A 432 18.72 5.77 -7.83
CA LEU A 432 17.46 5.43 -7.18
C LEU A 432 17.41 6.09 -5.80
N VAL A 433 16.58 7.14 -5.65
CA VAL A 433 16.33 7.81 -4.36
C VAL A 433 14.97 7.37 -3.85
N LEU A 434 14.97 6.45 -2.89
CA LEU A 434 13.77 5.76 -2.43
C LEU A 434 13.38 6.26 -1.02
N ASP A 435 12.79 7.45 -0.96
CA ASP A 435 12.31 8.06 0.28
C ASP A 435 11.00 7.44 0.77
N ASP A 436 10.98 7.02 2.03
CA ASP A 436 9.83 6.41 2.70
C ASP A 436 9.29 5.18 1.96
N VAL A 437 10.19 4.46 1.28
CA VAL A 437 9.86 3.42 0.29
C VAL A 437 8.96 2.32 0.84
N ALA A 438 9.14 1.94 2.12
CA ALA A 438 8.33 0.92 2.78
C ALA A 438 6.85 1.32 2.98
N ALA A 439 6.57 2.63 3.00
CA ALA A 439 5.23 3.20 3.18
C ALA A 439 4.65 3.83 1.89
N VAL A 440 5.42 3.90 0.79
CA VAL A 440 4.98 4.53 -0.47
C VAL A 440 4.94 3.54 -1.62
N ALA A 441 6.00 2.74 -1.78
CA ALA A 441 6.15 1.82 -2.91
C ALA A 441 7.16 0.70 -2.55
N PRO A 442 6.78 -0.30 -1.73
CA PRO A 442 7.69 -1.35 -1.28
C PRO A 442 8.11 -2.23 -2.47
N LEU A 443 9.31 -1.96 -3.00
CA LEU A 443 9.88 -2.69 -4.14
C LEU A 443 10.27 -4.12 -3.73
N PRO A 444 9.77 -5.16 -4.42
CA PRO A 444 10.22 -6.53 -4.18
C PRO A 444 11.74 -6.70 -4.38
N GLN A 445 12.34 -5.97 -5.31
CA GLN A 445 13.76 -6.10 -5.66
C GLN A 445 14.69 -5.26 -4.77
N LEU A 446 14.18 -4.56 -3.75
CA LEU A 446 15.00 -3.65 -2.93
C LEU A 446 16.24 -4.33 -2.32
N PRO A 447 16.17 -5.54 -1.72
CA PRO A 447 17.35 -6.20 -1.17
C PRO A 447 18.45 -6.42 -2.22
N GLU A 448 18.08 -6.90 -3.42
CA GLU A 448 19.03 -7.12 -4.52
C GLU A 448 19.64 -5.79 -5.02
N LEU A 449 18.83 -4.72 -5.09
CA LEU A 449 19.30 -3.39 -5.47
C LEU A 449 20.33 -2.84 -4.50
N LEU A 450 20.11 -3.01 -3.20
CA LEU A 450 21.06 -2.56 -2.17
C LEU A 450 22.35 -3.40 -2.19
N ALA A 451 22.26 -4.68 -2.54
CA ALA A 451 23.41 -5.58 -2.58
C ALA A 451 24.29 -5.41 -3.84
N THR A 452 23.68 -5.23 -5.01
CA THR A 452 24.39 -5.30 -6.32
C THR A 452 24.03 -4.18 -7.30
N GLY A 453 23.13 -3.28 -6.93
CA GLY A 453 22.64 -2.24 -7.82
C GLY A 453 23.73 -1.30 -8.31
N THR A 454 24.65 -0.89 -7.43
CA THR A 454 25.76 0.02 -7.75
C THR A 454 26.65 -0.53 -8.87
N ASP A 455 26.97 -1.82 -8.84
CA ASP A 455 27.82 -2.50 -9.83
C ASP A 455 27.17 -2.50 -11.23
N ARG A 456 25.82 -2.54 -11.27
CA ARG A 456 25.03 -2.48 -12.51
C ARG A 456 24.69 -1.05 -12.95
N GLY A 457 25.14 -0.02 -12.23
CA GLY A 457 24.84 1.38 -12.55
C GLY A 457 23.46 1.82 -12.06
N LEU A 458 22.97 1.20 -10.99
CA LEU A 458 21.72 1.51 -10.28
C LEU A 458 22.00 1.83 -8.81
N PRO A 459 22.82 2.85 -8.50
CA PRO A 459 23.13 3.20 -7.12
C PRO A 459 21.83 3.56 -6.38
N THR A 460 21.61 2.89 -5.25
CA THR A 460 20.33 2.94 -4.53
C THR A 460 20.50 3.52 -3.14
N LEU A 461 19.71 4.54 -2.82
CA LEU A 461 19.55 5.11 -1.49
C LEU A 461 18.13 4.84 -0.99
N ALA A 462 18.01 4.00 0.04
CA ALA A 462 16.74 3.72 0.70
C ALA A 462 16.61 4.49 2.01
N LEU A 463 15.60 5.34 2.12
CA LEU A 463 15.32 6.09 3.35
C LEU A 463 14.07 5.52 4.03
N LEU A 464 14.23 5.09 5.28
CA LEU A 464 13.23 4.34 6.03
C LEU A 464 12.97 4.99 7.39
N ARG A 465 11.82 4.70 8.00
CA ARG A 465 11.49 5.24 9.33
C ARG A 465 12.22 4.51 10.45
N SER A 466 12.27 3.19 10.35
CA SER A 466 12.93 2.33 11.33
C SER A 466 13.27 0.96 10.74
N ARG A 467 14.10 0.19 11.45
CA ARG A 467 14.45 -1.19 11.08
C ARG A 467 13.25 -2.13 11.16
N GLU A 468 12.33 -1.89 12.09
CA GLU A 468 11.09 -2.67 12.26
C GLU A 468 10.19 -2.53 11.03
N GLN A 469 10.07 -1.32 10.48
CA GLN A 469 9.34 -1.06 9.25
C GLN A 469 9.95 -1.83 8.07
N ALA A 470 11.29 -1.84 7.98
CA ALA A 470 12.01 -2.60 6.97
C ALA A 470 11.72 -4.11 7.09
N ARG A 471 11.89 -4.68 8.29
CA ARG A 471 11.62 -6.10 8.57
C ARG A 471 10.16 -6.50 8.31
N ALA A 472 9.21 -5.59 8.53
CA ALA A 472 7.80 -5.84 8.23
C ALA A 472 7.53 -6.00 6.72
N ARG A 473 8.35 -5.40 5.86
CA ARG A 473 8.23 -5.45 4.39
C ARG A 473 9.12 -6.50 3.74
N TRP A 474 10.34 -6.65 4.22
CA TRP A 474 11.31 -7.64 3.74
C TRP A 474 11.71 -8.56 4.90
N PRO A 475 10.82 -9.46 5.35
CA PRO A 475 11.04 -10.25 6.57
C PRO A 475 12.12 -11.34 6.42
N HIS A 476 12.55 -11.65 5.21
CA HIS A 476 13.55 -12.67 4.92
C HIS A 476 14.93 -12.09 4.57
N ASP A 477 15.06 -10.76 4.52
CA ASP A 477 16.27 -10.07 4.10
C ASP A 477 16.70 -9.07 5.17
N GLU A 478 17.97 -9.12 5.58
CA GLU A 478 18.59 -8.03 6.34
C GLU A 478 19.12 -6.99 5.37
N LEU A 479 18.57 -5.77 5.41
CA LEU A 479 19.04 -4.69 4.56
C LEU A 479 20.43 -4.21 5.04
N PRO A 480 21.41 -4.01 4.14
CA PRO A 480 22.74 -3.52 4.51
C PRO A 480 22.63 -2.07 5.01
N VAL A 481 23.07 -1.82 6.25
CA VAL A 481 23.05 -0.49 6.90
C VAL A 481 24.43 0.14 6.86
#